data_AF-A0A842VC40-F1
#
_entry.id   AF-A0A842VC40-F1
#
_cell.length_a   1.000
_cell.length_b   1.000
_cell.length_c   1.000
_cell.angle_alpha   90.00
_cell.angle_beta   90.00
_cell.angle_gamma   90.00
#
_symmetry.space_group_name_H-M   'P 1'
#
loop_
_entity.id
_entity.type
_entity.pdbx_description
1 polymer ?
#
loop_
_entity_poly.entity_id
_entity_poly.type
_entity_poly.pdbx_seq_one_letter_code
_entity_poly.pdbx_strand_id
1 'polypeptide(L)'
;MEDGKLWAILSYIFPLWLVPLWVLKPRNDYAVFHARQALGLTILAIIVLFVAGFLTWIPIVGWFVVQAIRLAFLVLWIFGIIHAATDKREVLPVVGHEIEKILKNI
;
A
#
# COMPACT_ATOMS: atom_id res chain seq x y z
N MET A 1 21.58 -0.74 7.40
CA MET A 1 20.29 -0.68 8.13
C MET A 1 19.52 0.58 7.75
N GLU A 2 20.15 1.77 7.69
CA GLU A 2 19.47 3.02 7.30
C GLU A 2 18.84 2.98 5.89
N ASP A 3 19.54 2.45 4.89
CA ASP A 3 19.02 2.40 3.51
C ASP A 3 17.72 1.59 3.41
N GLY A 4 17.62 0.47 4.13
CA GLY A 4 16.42 -0.38 4.08
C GLY A 4 15.18 0.27 4.66
N LYS A 5 15.35 0.98 5.77
CA LYS A 5 14.27 1.73 6.40
C LYS A 5 13.80 2.89 5.53
N LEU A 6 14.75 3.65 4.97
CA LEU A 6 14.44 4.74 4.04
C LEU A 6 13.62 4.21 2.86
N TRP A 7 14.09 3.16 2.20
CA TRP A 7 13.40 2.60 1.04
C TRP A 7 12.06 1.93 1.39
N ALA A 8 11.92 1.36 2.58
CA ALA A 8 10.64 0.84 3.06
C ALA A 8 9.59 1.96 3.23
N ILE A 9 9.97 3.10 3.82
CA ILE A 9 9.09 4.27 3.97
C ILE A 9 8.76 4.85 2.59
N LEU A 10 9.79 5.09 1.76
CA LEU A 10 9.62 5.67 0.44
C LEU A 10 8.72 4.85 -0.46
N SER A 11 8.69 3.52 -0.29
CA SER A 11 7.81 2.64 -1.08
C SER A 11 6.33 3.03 -1.06
N TYR A 12 5.86 3.65 0.03
CA TYR A 12 4.47 4.11 0.15
C TYR A 12 4.19 5.40 -0.64
N ILE A 13 5.21 6.05 -1.20
CA ILE A 13 5.07 7.18 -2.11
C ILE A 13 5.12 6.64 -3.54
N PHE A 14 4.05 6.84 -4.31
CA PHE A 14 4.01 6.40 -5.70
C PHE A 14 5.06 7.16 -6.55
N PRO A 15 5.84 6.49 -7.43
CA PRO A 15 5.91 5.05 -7.72
C PRO A 15 7.15 4.36 -7.09
N LEU A 16 7.64 4.85 -5.95
CA LEU A 16 8.96 4.49 -5.42
C LEU A 16 9.08 3.05 -4.92
N TRP A 17 7.98 2.32 -4.76
CA TRP A 17 7.99 0.86 -4.54
C TRP A 17 8.68 0.09 -5.68
N LEU A 18 8.89 0.71 -6.85
CA LEU A 18 9.71 0.16 -7.93
C LEU A 18 11.18 -0.05 -7.51
N VAL A 19 11.74 0.83 -6.66
CA VAL A 19 13.18 0.72 -6.34
C VAL A 19 13.47 -0.54 -5.52
N PRO A 20 12.74 -0.85 -4.43
CA PRO A 20 13.07 -2.03 -3.67
C PRO A 20 12.79 -3.33 -4.42
N LEU A 21 11.70 -3.39 -5.18
CA LEU A 21 11.30 -4.59 -5.90
C LEU A 21 12.28 -4.98 -7.02
N TRP A 22 12.84 -4.03 -7.76
CA TRP A 22 13.70 -4.32 -8.91
C TRP A 22 15.19 -4.04 -8.72
N VAL A 23 15.57 -3.16 -7.78
CA VAL A 23 16.98 -2.77 -7.57
C VAL A 23 17.56 -3.38 -6.29
N LEU A 24 16.78 -3.44 -5.22
CA LEU A 24 17.28 -3.91 -3.93
C LEU A 24 17.06 -5.41 -3.69
N LYS A 25 16.11 -6.05 -4.38
CA LYS A 25 15.91 -7.50 -4.32
C LYS A 25 17.13 -8.23 -4.92
N PRO A 26 17.70 -9.26 -4.26
CA PRO A 26 17.29 -9.91 -2.99
C PRO A 26 18.07 -9.41 -1.75
N ARG A 27 18.79 -8.30 -1.84
CA ARG A 27 19.70 -7.82 -0.79
C ARG A 27 18.97 -7.18 0.40
N ASN A 28 17.70 -6.81 0.26
CA ASN A 28 16.95 -6.10 1.28
C ASN A 28 15.49 -6.56 1.40
N ASP A 29 15.28 -7.66 2.12
CA ASP A 29 13.95 -8.27 2.28
C ASP A 29 12.95 -7.36 3.01
N TYR A 30 13.43 -6.46 3.88
CA TYR A 30 12.58 -5.51 4.61
C TYR A 30 11.99 -4.46 3.67
N ALA A 31 12.84 -3.78 2.88
CA ALA A 31 12.39 -2.80 1.90
C ALA A 31 11.51 -3.46 0.82
N VAL A 32 11.86 -4.66 0.37
CA VAL A 32 11.08 -5.44 -0.61
C VAL A 32 9.70 -5.80 -0.05
N PHE A 33 9.60 -6.21 1.22
CA PHE A 33 8.32 -6.50 1.87
C PHE A 33 7.40 -5.28 1.90
N HIS A 34 7.89 -4.12 2.37
CA HIS A 34 7.09 -2.90 2.38
C HIS A 34 6.73 -2.40 0.98
N ALA A 35 7.60 -2.63 -0.01
CA ALA A 35 7.30 -2.33 -1.41
C ALA A 35 6.18 -3.21 -1.97
N ARG A 36 6.10 -4.50 -1.62
CA ARG A 36 4.94 -5.35 -1.98
C ARG A 36 3.65 -4.85 -1.33
N GLN A 37 3.69 -4.50 -0.04
CA GLN A 37 2.54 -3.96 0.67
C GLN A 37 2.05 -2.64 0.03
N ALA A 38 2.97 -1.73 -0.30
CA ALA A 38 2.66 -0.47 -0.96
C ALA A 38 2.13 -0.65 -2.40
N LEU A 39 2.72 -1.55 -3.18
CA LEU A 39 2.24 -1.93 -4.51
C LEU A 39 0.82 -2.49 -4.45
N GLY A 40 0.55 -3.44 -3.54
CA GLY A 40 -0.78 -4.01 -3.37
C GLY A 40 -1.82 -2.97 -2.96
N LEU A 41 -1.47 -2.06 -2.05
CA LEU A 41 -2.35 -0.95 -1.66
C LEU A 41 -2.62 0.00 -2.84
N THR A 42 -1.60 0.27 -3.67
CA THR A 42 -1.74 1.10 -4.89
C THR A 42 -2.67 0.43 -5.91
N ILE A 43 -2.50 -0.87 -6.17
CA ILE A 43 -3.38 -1.64 -7.07
C ILE A 43 -4.81 -1.60 -6.57
N LEU A 44 -5.03 -1.83 -5.27
CA LEU A 44 -6.37 -1.79 -4.68
C LEU A 44 -6.99 -0.38 -4.77
N ALA A 45 -6.19 0.67 -4.57
CA ALA A 45 -6.66 2.05 -4.71
C ALA A 45 -7.09 2.37 -6.14
N ILE A 46 -6.36 1.87 -7.15
CA ILE A 46 -6.72 2.00 -8.57
C ILE A 46 -8.03 1.27 -8.86
N ILE A 47 -8.21 0.03 -8.39
CA ILE A 47 -9.46 -0.73 -8.55
C ILE A 47 -10.64 0.03 -7.96
N VAL A 48 -10.47 0.54 -6.73
CA VAL A 48 -11.50 1.32 -6.05
C VAL A 48 -11.81 2.61 -6.78
N LEU A 49 -10.83 3.29 -7.38
CA LEU A 49 -11.07 4.50 -8.16
C LEU A 49 -12.05 4.24 -9.32
N PHE A 50 -11.89 3.12 -10.03
CA PHE A 50 -12.81 2.71 -11.09
C PHE A 50 -14.22 2.43 -10.55
N VAL A 51 -14.33 1.69 -9.44
CA VAL A 51 -15.65 1.38 -8.82
C VAL A 51 -16.33 2.63 -8.28
N ALA A 52 -15.57 3.51 -7.63
CA ALA A 52 -16.05 4.78 -7.08
C ALA A 52 -16.63 5.68 -8.18
N GLY A 53 -16.09 5.64 -9.40
CA GLY A 53 -16.62 6.38 -10.54
C GLY A 53 -18.07 6.02 -10.90
N PHE A 54 -18.52 4.80 -10.59
CA PHE A 54 -19.92 4.41 -10.76
C PHE A 54 -20.77 4.81 -9.54
N LEU A 55 -20.23 4.74 -8.33
CA LEU A 55 -20.95 5.10 -7.11
C LEU A 55 -21.35 6.58 -7.06
N THR A 56 -20.58 7.47 -7.70
CA THR A 56 -20.91 8.90 -7.74
C THR A 56 -22.21 9.22 -8.48
N TRP A 57 -22.72 8.30 -9.30
CA TRP A 57 -24.01 8.42 -9.99
C TRP A 57 -25.20 8.23 -9.05
N ILE A 58 -24.99 7.70 -7.84
CA ILE A 58 -25.98 7.59 -6.78
C ILE A 58 -25.81 8.80 -5.85
N PRO A 59 -26.69 9.82 -5.92
CA PRO A 59 -26.55 11.02 -5.10
C PRO A 59 -26.60 10.71 -3.62
N ILE A 60 -25.92 11.54 -2.81
CA ILE A 60 -25.89 11.46 -1.34
C ILE A 60 -25.19 10.18 -0.84
N VAL A 61 -25.82 9.01 -0.98
CA VAL A 61 -25.30 7.73 -0.46
C VAL A 61 -23.97 7.38 -1.11
N GLY A 62 -23.89 7.42 -2.44
CA GLY A 62 -22.67 7.09 -3.16
C GLY A 62 -21.51 8.01 -2.79
N TRP A 63 -21.78 9.28 -2.52
CA TRP A 63 -20.76 10.25 -2.12
C TRP A 63 -20.18 9.93 -0.75
N PHE A 64 -21.03 9.65 0.24
CA PHE A 64 -20.57 9.26 1.58
C PHE A 64 -19.76 7.98 1.56
N VAL A 65 -20.18 6.97 0.77
CA VAL A 65 -19.43 5.71 0.62
C VAL A 65 -18.05 5.98 0.04
N VAL A 66 -17.94 6.79 -1.01
CA VAL A 66 -16.63 7.12 -1.61
C VAL A 66 -15.71 7.83 -0.60
N GLN A 67 -16.23 8.75 0.21
CA GLN A 67 -15.41 9.41 1.24
C GLN A 67 -14.95 8.44 2.34
N ALA A 68 -15.83 7.54 2.79
CA ALA A 68 -15.48 6.52 3.77
C ALA A 68 -14.39 5.59 3.26
N ILE A 69 -14.47 5.17 1.99
CA ILE A 69 -13.42 4.35 1.37
C ILE A 69 -12.10 5.12 1.30
N ARG A 70 -12.09 6.38 0.84
CA ARG A 70 -10.87 7.20 0.80
C ARG A 70 -10.20 7.31 2.18
N LEU A 71 -10.99 7.50 3.23
CA LEU A 71 -10.49 7.55 4.60
C LEU A 71 -9.88 6.20 5.03
N ALA A 72 -10.53 5.08 4.71
CA ALA A 72 -10.00 3.76 5.00
C ALA A 72 -8.64 3.52 4.32
N PHE A 73 -8.47 3.92 3.06
CA PHE A 73 -7.19 3.84 2.37
C PHE A 73 -6.12 4.74 2.97
N LEU A 74 -6.48 5.97 3.35
CA LEU A 74 -5.56 6.88 4.03
C LEU A 74 -5.05 6.26 5.34
N VAL A 75 -5.94 5.64 6.11
CA VAL A 75 -5.58 4.94 7.36
C VAL A 75 -4.61 3.79 7.07
N LEU A 76 -4.92 2.92 6.09
CA LEU A 76 -4.03 1.82 5.72
C LEU A 76 -2.66 2.32 5.23
N TRP A 77 -2.63 3.39 4.45
CA TRP A 77 -1.39 4.00 3.98
C TRP A 77 -0.53 4.53 5.14
N ILE A 78 -1.15 5.22 6.10
CA ILE A 78 -0.48 5.68 7.33
C ILE A 78 0.05 4.49 8.14
N PHE A 79 -0.73 3.41 8.32
CA PHE A 79 -0.26 2.21 9.02
C PHE A 79 0.98 1.61 8.35
N GLY A 80 0.98 1.53 7.02
CA GLY A 80 2.14 1.04 6.27
C GLY A 80 3.41 1.86 6.52
N ILE A 81 3.29 3.19 6.51
CA ILE A 81 4.40 4.10 6.82
C ILE A 81 4.84 3.95 8.28
N ILE A 82 3.91 3.86 9.23
CA ILE A 82 4.23 3.67 10.65
C ILE A 82 5.00 2.36 10.86
N HIS A 83 4.53 1.26 10.26
CA HIS A 83 5.23 -0.03 10.33
C HIS A 83 6.65 0.10 9.76
N ALA A 84 6.78 0.70 8.57
CA ALA A 84 8.08 0.93 7.93
C ALA A 84 9.02 1.81 8.79
N ALA A 85 8.49 2.86 9.40
CA ALA A 85 9.25 3.82 10.21
C ALA A 85 9.59 3.31 11.61
N THR A 86 8.91 2.26 12.09
CA THR A 86 9.15 1.64 13.40
C THR A 86 9.86 0.30 13.32
N ASP A 87 10.46 -0.01 12.15
CA ASP A 87 11.21 -1.26 11.91
C ASP A 87 10.33 -2.52 12.09
N LYS A 88 9.02 -2.39 11.87
CA LYS A 88 8.04 -3.48 11.99
C LYS A 88 7.71 -4.05 10.62
N ARG A 89 8.10 -5.31 10.42
CA ARG A 89 7.69 -6.10 9.25
C ARG A 89 6.28 -6.66 9.41
N GLU A 90 5.31 -5.77 9.53
CA GLU A 90 3.90 -6.10 9.72
C GLU A 90 3.08 -5.75 8.49
N VAL A 91 2.24 -6.68 8.07
CA VAL A 91 1.32 -6.48 6.94
C VAL A 91 0.26 -5.44 7.29
N LEU A 92 -0.30 -4.80 6.26
CA LEU A 92 -1.41 -3.85 6.45
C LEU A 92 -2.64 -4.55 7.07
N PRO A 93 -3.37 -3.88 7.98
CA PRO A 93 -4.63 -4.41 8.49
C PRO A 93 -5.61 -4.72 7.34
N VAL A 94 -6.46 -5.74 7.53
CA VAL A 94 -7.53 -6.16 6.61
C VAL A 94 -7.06 -6.75 5.27
N VAL A 95 -6.11 -6.12 4.58
CA VAL A 95 -5.74 -6.45 3.19
C VAL A 95 -4.31 -6.99 3.03
N GLY A 96 -3.44 -6.74 4.00
CA GLY A 96 -2.00 -6.97 3.83
C GLY A 96 -1.59 -8.44 3.67
N HIS A 97 -2.34 -9.37 4.30
CA HIS A 97 -2.11 -10.81 4.14
C HIS A 97 -2.37 -11.28 2.70
N GLU A 98 -3.47 -10.83 2.09
CA GLU A 98 -3.80 -11.18 0.70
C GLU A 98 -2.82 -10.52 -0.27
N ILE A 99 -2.41 -9.27 0.00
CA ILE A 99 -1.36 -8.60 -0.77
C ILE A 99 -0.08 -9.42 -0.75
N GLU A 100 0.38 -9.85 0.44
CA GLU A 100 1.61 -10.64 0.55
C GLU A 100 1.47 -11.98 -0.17
N LYS A 101 0.33 -12.66 -0.02
CA LYS A 101 0.05 -13.93 -0.70
C LYS A 101 0.11 -13.81 -2.22
N ILE A 102 -0.47 -12.75 -2.78
CA ILE A 102 -0.54 -12.51 -4.23
C ILE A 102 0.83 -12.07 -4.77
N LEU A 103 1.52 -11.17 -4.06
CA LEU A 103 2.73 -10.53 -4.57
C LEU A 103 4.04 -11.14 -4.05
N LYS A 104 4.02 -12.19 -3.21
CA LYS A 104 5.23 -12.77 -2.55
C LYS A 104 6.43 -13.05 -3.47
N ASN A 105 6.18 -13.32 -4.75
CA ASN A 105 7.21 -13.68 -5.73
C ASN A 105 7.75 -12.46 -6.51
N ILE A 106 7.05 -11.32 -6.43
CA ILE A 106 7.49 -10.02 -6.95
C ILE A 106 8.57 -9.46 -6.02
#